data_AF-W4G320-F1
#
_entry.id   AF-W4G320-F1
#
_cell.length_a   1.000
_cell.length_b   1.000
_cell.length_c   1.000
_cell.angle_alpha   90.00
_cell.angle_beta   90.00
_cell.angle_gamma   90.00
#
_symmetry.space_group_name_H-M   'P 1'
#
loop_
_entity.id
_entity.type
_entity.pdbx_description
1 polymer ?
#
loop_
_entity_poly.entity_id
_entity_poly.type
_entity_poly.pdbx_seq_one_letter_code
_entity_poly.pdbx_strand_id
1 'polypeptide(L)'
;MSLSQTLARRVNVSTRFALVQMKGQQRRNGGSLNKNKNIEVWNGGRENCDREFAFNASNMGKFLLGTVLPAAIVYHFVMEEQIKHDQIEGKPFNPRRYL
;
A
#
# COMPACT_ATOMS: atom_id res chain seq x y z
N MET A 1 -40.15 32.88 -2.15
CA MET A 1 -38.80 32.26 -2.11
C MET A 1 -37.83 33.28 -1.55
N SER A 2 -37.11 32.98 -0.47
CA SER A 2 -36.21 33.94 0.18
C SER A 2 -34.88 34.08 -0.59
N LEU A 3 -34.25 35.26 -0.53
CA LEU A 3 -32.94 35.55 -1.13
C LEU A 3 -31.84 34.55 -0.73
N SER A 4 -31.94 33.96 0.46
CA SER A 4 -31.02 32.93 0.95
C SER A 4 -31.11 31.63 0.15
N GLN A 5 -32.30 31.25 -0.32
CA GLN A 5 -32.51 30.03 -1.12
C GLN A 5 -31.94 30.17 -2.53
N THR A 6 -32.00 31.36 -3.11
CA THR A 6 -31.41 31.65 -4.44
C THR A 6 -29.89 31.73 -4.40
N LEU A 7 -29.31 32.30 -3.34
CA LEU A 7 -27.85 32.32 -3.14
C LEU A 7 -27.29 30.91 -2.90
N ALA A 8 -27.90 30.12 -2.03
CA ALA A 8 -27.48 28.73 -1.78
C ALA A 8 -27.55 27.86 -3.05
N ARG A 9 -28.55 28.09 -3.91
CA ARG A 9 -28.66 27.39 -5.20
C ARG A 9 -27.55 27.77 -6.18
N ARG A 10 -27.14 29.05 -6.22
CA ARG A 10 -26.04 29.51 -7.10
C ARG A 10 -24.68 28.96 -6.66
N VAL A 11 -24.41 28.90 -5.36
CA VAL A 11 -23.16 28.35 -4.80
C VAL A 11 -23.03 26.84 -5.06
N ASN A 12 -24.13 26.09 -4.99
CA ASN A 12 -24.14 24.65 -5.30
C ASN A 12 -23.96 24.35 -6.80
N VAL A 13 -24.40 25.25 -7.67
CA VAL A 13 -24.27 25.07 -9.13
C VAL A 13 -22.82 25.36 -9.56
N SER A 14 -22.18 26.41 -9.06
CA SER A 14 -20.79 26.74 -9.39
C SER A 14 -19.79 25.68 -8.92
N THR A 15 -19.99 25.11 -7.73
CA THR A 15 -19.15 24.01 -7.21
C THR A 15 -19.29 22.72 -8.02
N ARG A 16 -20.51 22.39 -8.49
CA ARG A 16 -20.72 21.23 -9.37
C ARG A 16 -20.08 21.40 -10.74
N PHE A 17 -20.18 22.58 -11.34
CA PHE A 17 -19.51 22.86 -12.61
C PHE A 17 -17.98 22.84 -12.47
N ALA A 18 -17.42 23.39 -11.39
CA ALA A 18 -15.98 23.34 -11.13
C ALA A 18 -15.46 21.89 -10.95
N LEU A 19 -16.21 21.02 -10.26
CA LEU A 19 -15.88 19.60 -10.11
C LEU A 19 -15.93 18.84 -11.45
N VAL A 20 -16.92 19.12 -12.30
CA VAL A 20 -17.02 18.52 -13.64
C VAL A 20 -15.88 18.99 -14.54
N GLN A 21 -15.51 20.27 -14.45
CA GLN A 21 -14.44 20.86 -15.26
C GLN A 21 -13.06 20.31 -14.84
N MET A 22 -12.80 20.14 -13.54
CA MET A 22 -11.58 19.50 -13.06
C MET A 22 -11.47 18.02 -13.45
N LYS A 23 -12.58 17.26 -13.43
CA LYS A 23 -12.62 15.89 -13.97
C LYS A 23 -12.38 15.82 -15.48
N GLY A 24 -12.80 16.83 -16.24
CA GLY A 24 -12.60 16.93 -17.68
C GLY A 24 -11.16 17.32 -18.07
N GLN A 25 -10.51 18.16 -17.26
CA GLN A 25 -9.19 18.71 -17.57
C GLN A 25 -8.03 17.76 -17.24
N GLN A 26 -8.22 16.83 -16.30
CA GLN A 26 -7.23 15.81 -15.95
C GLN A 26 -7.01 14.76 -17.06
N ARG A 27 -7.83 14.77 -18.11
CA ARG A 27 -7.75 13.82 -19.25
C ARG A 27 -6.97 14.33 -20.47
N ARG A 28 -6.38 15.54 -20.42
CA ARG A 28 -5.85 16.22 -21.62
C ARG A 28 -4.33 16.26 -21.79
N ASN A 29 -3.54 15.66 -20.90
CA ASN A 29 -2.08 15.64 -21.01
C ASN A 29 -1.51 14.24 -21.28
N GLY A 30 -1.98 13.59 -22.33
CA GLY A 30 -1.38 12.35 -22.83
C GLY A 30 -1.86 12.14 -24.25
N GLY A 31 -0.94 12.16 -25.22
CA GLY A 31 -1.25 12.03 -26.65
C GLY A 31 -2.08 10.79 -26.98
N SER A 32 -2.54 10.71 -28.23
CA SER A 32 -3.37 9.62 -28.79
C SER A 32 -2.66 8.25 -28.78
N LEU A 33 -2.40 7.72 -27.60
CA LEU A 33 -2.16 6.31 -27.39
C LEU A 33 -3.53 5.66 -27.25
N ASN A 34 -3.75 4.62 -28.07
CA ASN A 34 -4.96 3.82 -27.98
C ASN A 34 -4.96 3.12 -26.61
N LYS A 35 -5.66 3.72 -25.66
CA LYS A 35 -5.66 3.30 -24.26
C LYS A 35 -6.31 1.93 -24.15
N ASN A 36 -5.50 0.93 -23.79
CA ASN A 36 -6.02 -0.39 -23.51
C ASN A 36 -6.71 -0.36 -22.15
N LYS A 37 -8.04 -0.49 -22.16
CA LYS A 37 -8.90 -0.48 -20.96
C LYS A 37 -8.43 -1.50 -19.91
N ASN A 38 -7.93 -2.66 -20.32
CA ASN A 38 -7.47 -3.69 -19.39
C ASN A 38 -6.22 -3.24 -18.62
N ILE A 39 -5.32 -2.50 -19.29
CA ILE A 39 -4.11 -1.94 -18.66
C ILE A 39 -4.51 -0.82 -17.69
N GLU A 40 -5.45 0.04 -18.07
CA GLU A 40 -5.93 1.11 -17.18
C GLU A 40 -6.60 0.57 -15.92
N VAL A 41 -7.41 -0.49 -16.04
CA VAL A 41 -8.05 -1.15 -14.88
C VAL A 41 -7.01 -1.84 -14.01
N TRP A 42 -6.05 -2.55 -14.61
CA TRP A 42 -4.97 -3.20 -13.87
C TRP A 42 -4.12 -2.19 -13.08
N ASN A 43 -3.72 -1.10 -13.72
CA ASN A 43 -2.96 -0.03 -13.07
C ASN A 43 -3.78 0.65 -11.97
N GLY A 44 -5.06 0.94 -12.24
CA GLY A 44 -5.97 1.50 -11.25
C GLY A 44 -6.15 0.60 -10.01
N GLY A 45 -6.18 -0.72 -10.20
CA GLY A 45 -6.20 -1.67 -9.09
C GLY A 45 -4.92 -1.64 -8.26
N ARG A 46 -3.75 -1.58 -8.90
CA ARG A 46 -2.45 -1.49 -8.23
C ARG A 46 -2.28 -0.18 -7.44
N GLU A 47 -2.70 0.94 -8.02
CA GLU A 47 -2.61 2.26 -7.39
C GLU A 47 -3.53 2.40 -6.17
N ASN A 48 -4.62 1.62 -6.10
CA ASN A 48 -5.56 1.65 -4.99
C ASN A 48 -5.45 0.44 -4.05
N CYS A 49 -4.38 -0.35 -4.13
CA CYS A 49 -4.20 -1.54 -3.30
C CYS A 49 -4.31 -1.23 -1.81
N ASP A 50 -3.75 -0.11 -1.34
CA ASP A 50 -3.79 0.25 0.08
C ASP A 50 -5.21 0.59 0.57
N ARG A 51 -6.05 1.14 -0.31
CA ARG A 51 -7.44 1.47 0.02
C ARG A 51 -8.31 0.21 0.09
N GLU A 52 -8.01 -0.78 -0.73
CA GLU A 52 -8.77 -2.02 -0.83
C GLU A 52 -8.22 -3.12 0.09
N PHE A 53 -7.07 -2.89 0.72
CA PHE A 53 -6.47 -3.83 1.64
C PHE A 53 -7.29 -3.96 2.92
N ALA A 54 -7.60 -5.21 3.28
CA ALA A 54 -8.24 -5.55 4.54
C ALA A 54 -7.42 -6.64 5.26
N PHE A 55 -7.18 -6.47 6.55
CA PHE A 55 -6.59 -7.51 7.39
C PHE A 55 -7.63 -8.60 7.65
N ASN A 56 -7.63 -9.62 6.79
CA ASN A 56 -8.40 -10.84 6.97
C ASN A 56 -7.45 -12.04 7.11
N ALA A 57 -7.97 -13.20 7.48
CA ALA A 57 -7.15 -14.40 7.71
C ALA A 57 -6.30 -14.79 6.49
N SER A 58 -6.82 -14.62 5.28
CA SER A 58 -6.08 -14.92 4.04
C SER A 58 -4.90 -13.97 3.81
N ASN A 59 -5.13 -12.66 3.96
CA ASN A 59 -4.10 -11.63 3.81
C ASN A 59 -3.08 -11.69 4.94
N MET A 60 -3.51 -12.05 6.16
CA MET A 60 -2.61 -12.31 7.28
C MET A 60 -1.70 -13.51 7.01
N GLY A 61 -2.24 -14.61 6.47
CA GLY A 61 -1.44 -15.77 6.07
C GLY A 61 -0.37 -15.40 5.03
N LYS A 62 -0.74 -14.62 4.01
CA LYS A 62 0.21 -14.11 3.01
C LYS A 62 1.27 -13.19 3.62
N PHE A 63 0.88 -12.31 4.54
CA PHE A 63 1.81 -11.44 5.25
C PHE A 63 2.81 -12.26 6.06
N LEU A 64 2.36 -13.21 6.88
CA LEU A 64 3.22 -14.04 7.70
C LEU A 64 4.17 -14.90 6.86
N LEU A 65 3.67 -15.54 5.81
CA LEU A 65 4.49 -16.37 4.92
C LEU A 65 5.46 -15.55 4.06
N GLY A 66 5.09 -14.33 3.69
CA GLY A 66 5.92 -13.46 2.85
C GLY A 66 6.95 -12.64 3.62
N THR A 67 6.72 -12.37 4.91
CA THR A 67 7.58 -11.48 5.72
C THR A 67 8.19 -12.19 6.91
N VAL A 68 7.36 -12.75 7.80
CA VAL A 68 7.81 -13.32 9.07
C VAL A 68 8.58 -14.61 8.86
N LEU A 69 8.07 -15.52 8.03
CA LEU A 69 8.69 -16.82 7.82
C LEU A 69 10.11 -16.70 7.20
N PRO A 70 10.33 -15.94 6.11
CA PRO A 70 11.68 -15.77 5.56
C PRO A 70 12.64 -15.11 6.55
N ALA A 71 12.17 -14.10 7.29
CA ALA A 71 12.99 -13.43 8.30
C ALA A 71 13.39 -14.39 9.42
N ALA A 72 12.46 -15.23 9.90
CA ALA A 72 12.74 -16.24 10.91
C ALA A 72 13.75 -17.29 10.40
N ILE A 73 13.62 -17.75 9.15
CA ILE A 73 14.55 -18.71 8.56
C ILE A 73 15.97 -18.13 8.51
N VAL A 74 16.13 -16.90 8.00
CA VAL A 74 17.43 -16.23 7.94
C VAL A 74 18.01 -16.03 9.34
N TYR A 75 17.19 -15.58 10.28
CA TYR A 75 17.59 -15.42 11.67
C TYR A 75 18.14 -16.72 12.27
N HIS A 76 17.43 -17.84 12.07
CA HIS A 76 17.86 -19.14 12.57
C HIS A 76 19.22 -19.57 11.99
N PHE A 77 19.42 -19.43 10.69
CA PHE A 77 20.71 -19.79 10.08
C PHE A 77 21.86 -18.93 10.60
N VAL A 78 21.67 -17.60 10.65
CA VAL A 78 22.69 -16.69 11.18
C VAL A 78 22.99 -16.96 12.64
N MET A 79 21.94 -17.22 13.44
CA MET A 79 22.09 -17.58 14.85
C MET A 79 22.89 -18.87 15.02
N GLU A 80 22.58 -19.92 14.26
CA GLU A 80 23.31 -21.19 14.33
C GLU A 80 24.79 -21.04 13.94
N GLU A 81 25.08 -20.27 12.90
CA GLU A 81 26.47 -19.97 12.51
C GLU A 81 27.19 -19.22 13.64
N GLN A 82 26.55 -18.19 14.20
CA GLN A 82 27.15 -17.39 15.25
C GLN A 82 27.39 -18.20 16.53
N ILE A 83 26.49 -19.14 16.87
CA ILE A 83 26.68 -20.08 17.98
C ILE A 83 27.90 -20.97 17.74
N LYS A 84 28.08 -21.50 16.52
CA LYS A 84 29.27 -22.31 16.17
C LYS A 84 30.55 -21.49 16.29
N HIS A 85 30.55 -20.24 15.81
CA HIS A 85 31.69 -19.33 15.94
C HIS A 85 32.01 -19.01 17.40
N ASP A 86 31.01 -18.73 18.21
CA ASP A 86 31.18 -18.46 19.64
C ASP A 86 31.76 -19.66 20.40
N GLN A 87 31.39 -20.88 20.02
CA GLN A 87 31.96 -22.11 20.58
C GLN A 87 33.45 -22.26 20.21
N ILE A 88 33.82 -21.95 18.97
CA ILE A 88 35.21 -21.97 18.50
C ILE A 88 36.05 -20.89 19.21
N GLU A 89 35.48 -19.71 19.42
CA GLU A 89 36.15 -18.58 20.09
C GLU A 89 36.17 -18.71 21.62
N GLY A 90 35.54 -19.73 22.20
CA GLY A 90 35.52 -19.98 23.64
C GLY A 90 34.75 -18.91 24.43
N LYS A 91 33.75 -18.26 23.81
CA LYS A 91 32.98 -17.22 24.48
C LYS A 91 32.10 -17.80 25.61
N PRO A 92 31.90 -17.06 26.72
CA PRO A 92 31.04 -17.52 27.80
C PRO A 92 29.59 -17.66 27.33
N PHE A 93 28.90 -18.70 27.81
CA PHE A 93 27.50 -18.97 27.48
C PHE A 93 26.61 -17.81 27.95
N ASN A 94 25.84 -17.24 27.04
CA ASN A 94 24.83 -16.22 27.35
C ASN A 94 23.49 -16.60 26.68
N PRO A 95 22.46 -16.94 27.47
CA PRO A 95 21.16 -17.36 26.94
C PRO A 95 20.36 -16.23 26.28
N ARG A 96 20.77 -14.96 26.42
CA ARG A 96 20.10 -13.79 25.82
C ARG A 96 20.84 -13.20 24.63
N ARG A 97 21.96 -13.79 24.20
CA ARG A 97 22.76 -13.24 23.10
C ARG A 97 22.02 -13.28 21.75
N TYR A 98 21.02 -14.14 21.64
CA TYR A 98 20.25 -14.41 20.43
C TYR A 98 18.73 -14.39 20.71
N LEU A 99 18.29 -13.51 21.62
CA LEU A 99 16.88 -13.22 21.89
C LEU A 99 16.53 -11.82 21.43
#